data_AF-A0A7H4NZY9-F1
#
_entry.id   AF-A0A7H4NZY9-F1
#
_cell.length_a   1.000
_cell.length_b   1.000
_cell.length_c   1.000
_cell.angle_alpha   90.00
_cell.angle_beta   90.00
_cell.angle_gamma   90.00
#
_symmetry.space_group_name_H-M   'P 1'
#
loop_
_entity.id
_entity.type
_entity.pdbx_description
1 polymer ?
#
loop_
_entity_poly.entity_id
_entity_poly.type
_entity_poly.pdbx_seq_one_letter_code
_entity_poly.pdbx_strand_id
1 'polypeptide(L)'
;MLPLAQQFLRRAPGGALLSYILIGLMVYFLMTSLGELAAFMPVSGSFATYGQNYVEEGFGFALGWNYWYNWAVTIAVDLVAAQLVMTYWFPDAPGWVWSALFLGIMFLLNWISVKGFGEAEYWFSLIKVATVIIFIIVGVMMIFGIFKGAQPAGWSNWVIDDAPFAGGFAAMIGVAMIVGFSFQGTELIGIAAGESENPEKNIPRAVRQVFWRILLFYVFAILIISLIIPYTDPSLLRNDVKDISVSPFHAGLPARGAAVGGGDYERGYPDRGAVGG
;
A
#
# COMPACT_ATOMS: atom_id res chain seq x y z
N MET A 1 3.27 3.00 1.69
CA MET A 1 2.51 1.74 1.48
C MET A 1 3.09 0.84 0.38
N LEU A 2 3.45 1.36 -0.81
CA LEU A 2 4.11 0.57 -1.88
C LEU A 2 5.35 -0.25 -1.42
N PRO A 3 6.21 0.25 -0.51
CA PRO A 3 7.39 -0.48 -0.03
C PRO A 3 7.05 -1.71 0.82
N LEU A 4 5.94 -1.64 1.55
CA LEU A 4 5.43 -2.77 2.34
C LEU A 4 4.86 -3.83 1.41
N ALA A 5 4.06 -3.45 0.41
CA ALA A 5 3.50 -4.40 -0.57
C ALA A 5 4.57 -5.21 -1.32
N GLN A 6 5.73 -4.61 -1.62
CA GLN A 6 6.87 -5.27 -2.27
C GLN A 6 7.49 -6.40 -1.42
N GLN A 7 7.53 -6.26 -0.09
CA GLN A 7 8.09 -7.29 0.81
C GLN A 7 7.31 -8.62 0.79
N PHE A 8 6.04 -8.61 0.38
CA PHE A 8 5.14 -9.75 0.50
C PHE A 8 4.90 -10.53 -0.78
N LEU A 9 5.13 -9.91 -1.94
CA LEU A 9 5.21 -10.64 -3.20
C LEU A 9 6.20 -11.80 -3.06
N ARG A 10 7.33 -11.57 -2.38
CA ARG A 10 8.33 -12.54 -1.92
C ARG A 10 7.78 -13.81 -1.25
N ARG A 11 6.62 -13.75 -0.60
CA ARG A 11 6.12 -14.84 0.24
C ARG A 11 4.88 -15.52 -0.30
N ALA A 12 4.19 -15.00 -1.31
CA ALA A 12 3.09 -15.68 -2.01
C ALA A 12 2.42 -14.69 -2.98
N PRO A 13 2.80 -14.61 -4.27
CA PRO A 13 2.14 -13.70 -5.20
C PRO A 13 0.62 -13.96 -5.29
N GLY A 14 0.20 -15.23 -5.29
CA GLY A 14 -1.23 -15.58 -5.23
C GLY A 14 -1.84 -15.50 -3.85
N GLY A 15 -1.09 -15.81 -2.79
CA GLY A 15 -1.55 -15.60 -1.40
C GLY A 15 -1.81 -14.14 -1.06
N ALA A 16 -1.02 -13.21 -1.62
CA ALA A 16 -1.25 -11.78 -1.50
C ALA A 16 -2.52 -11.34 -2.24
N LEU A 17 -2.70 -11.75 -3.50
CA LEU A 17 -3.92 -11.45 -4.26
C LEU A 17 -5.16 -12.00 -3.54
N LEU A 18 -5.11 -13.25 -3.08
CA LEU A 18 -6.19 -13.89 -2.33
C LEU A 18 -6.51 -13.14 -1.04
N SER A 19 -5.49 -12.70 -0.29
CA SER A 19 -5.69 -11.93 0.94
C SER A 19 -6.34 -10.57 0.65
N TYR A 20 -5.91 -9.88 -0.40
CA TYR A 20 -6.53 -8.63 -0.86
C TYR A 20 -8.00 -8.82 -1.26
N ILE A 21 -8.33 -9.92 -1.95
CA ILE A 21 -9.71 -10.24 -2.33
C ILE A 21 -10.56 -10.56 -1.11
N LEU A 22 -10.10 -11.46 -0.23
CA LEU A 22 -10.87 -11.92 0.93
C LEU A 22 -11.14 -10.77 1.92
N ILE A 23 -10.11 -10.00 2.25
CA ILE A 23 -10.24 -8.88 3.19
C ILE A 23 -10.96 -7.72 2.52
N GLY A 24 -10.72 -7.48 1.23
CA GLY A 24 -11.47 -6.48 0.47
C GLY A 24 -12.96 -6.78 0.45
N LEU A 25 -13.35 -8.05 0.29
CA LEU A 25 -14.73 -8.50 0.38
C LEU A 25 -15.31 -8.33 1.78
N MET A 26 -14.55 -8.70 2.82
CA MET A 26 -14.94 -8.48 4.22
C MET A 26 -15.19 -7.00 4.51
N VAL A 27 -14.28 -6.12 4.08
CA VAL A 27 -14.39 -4.66 4.22
C VAL A 27 -15.59 -4.14 3.43
N TYR A 28 -15.85 -4.65 2.22
CA TYR A 28 -17.02 -4.27 1.44
C TYR A 28 -18.33 -4.59 2.16
N PHE A 29 -18.46 -5.78 2.77
CA PHE A 29 -19.63 -6.12 3.58
C PHE A 29 -19.75 -5.24 4.82
N LEU A 30 -18.64 -5.00 5.52
CA LEU A 30 -18.61 -4.08 6.67
C LEU A 30 -19.07 -2.67 6.28
N MET A 31 -18.58 -2.12 5.18
CA MET A 31 -18.94 -0.78 4.71
C MET A 31 -20.38 -0.69 4.21
N THR A 32 -20.90 -1.77 3.63
CA THR A 32 -22.30 -1.82 3.21
C THR A 32 -23.21 -1.80 4.44
N SER A 33 -22.93 -2.65 5.43
CA SER A 33 -23.69 -2.68 6.69
C SER A 33 -23.58 -1.35 7.46
N LEU A 34 -22.37 -0.79 7.57
CA LEU A 34 -22.16 0.51 8.19
C LEU A 34 -22.87 1.63 7.43
N GLY A 35 -22.87 1.58 6.09
CA GLY A 35 -23.54 2.55 5.24
C GLY A 35 -25.07 2.53 5.37
N GLU A 36 -25.67 1.35 5.52
CA GLU A 36 -27.11 1.22 5.79
C GLU A 36 -27.49 1.77 7.17
N LEU A 37 -26.70 1.45 8.20
CA LEU A 37 -26.85 2.02 9.54
C LEU A 37 -26.68 3.55 9.53
N ALA A 38 -25.70 4.05 8.78
CA ALA A 38 -25.44 5.48 8.66
C ALA A 38 -26.48 6.24 7.85
N ALA A 39 -27.14 5.59 6.89
CA ALA A 39 -28.30 6.15 6.21
C ALA A 39 -29.55 6.18 7.09
N PHE A 40 -29.75 5.16 7.94
CA PHE A 40 -30.88 5.07 8.87
C PHE A 40 -30.73 6.01 10.08
N MET A 41 -29.53 6.10 10.65
CA MET A 41 -29.20 6.91 11.81
C MET A 41 -27.92 7.72 11.55
N PRO A 42 -28.01 8.84 10.81
CA PRO A 42 -26.85 9.67 10.48
C PRO A 42 -26.40 10.45 11.73
N VAL A 43 -25.43 9.89 12.45
CA VAL A 43 -24.80 10.51 13.62
C VAL A 43 -23.30 10.58 13.43
N SER A 44 -22.68 11.71 13.79
CA SER A 44 -21.23 11.92 13.58
C SER A 44 -20.35 10.93 14.35
N GLY A 45 -20.84 10.37 15.45
CA GLY A 45 -20.13 9.33 16.21
C GLY A 45 -20.08 7.96 15.52
N SER A 46 -20.86 7.75 14.46
CA SER A 46 -20.83 6.58 13.58
C SER A 46 -20.74 5.23 14.31
N PHE A 47 -19.81 4.37 13.92
CA PHE A 47 -19.61 3.02 14.45
C PHE A 47 -19.36 2.97 15.96
N ALA A 48 -18.76 4.01 16.56
CA ALA A 48 -18.59 4.07 18.02
C ALA A 48 -19.97 4.21 18.69
N THR A 49 -20.79 5.15 18.21
CA THR A 49 -22.17 5.35 18.71
C THR A 49 -23.06 4.14 18.41
N TYR A 50 -22.93 3.51 17.24
CA TYR A 50 -23.66 2.26 16.94
C TYR A 50 -23.24 1.13 17.88
N GLY A 51 -21.95 1.01 18.20
CA GLY A 51 -21.47 0.06 19.20
C GLY A 51 -22.05 0.31 20.59
N GLN A 52 -22.17 1.57 21.02
CA GLN A 52 -22.80 1.92 22.29
C GLN A 52 -24.29 1.55 22.32
N ASN A 53 -25.02 1.86 21.25
CA ASN A 53 -26.47 1.70 21.19
C ASN A 53 -26.92 0.25 20.97
N TYR A 54 -26.14 -0.55 20.22
CA TYR A 54 -26.54 -1.90 19.78
C TYR A 54 -25.75 -3.04 20.45
N VAL A 55 -24.66 -2.75 21.16
CA VAL A 55 -23.88 -3.76 21.89
C VAL A 55 -23.87 -3.45 23.38
N GLU A 56 -23.09 -2.43 23.78
CA GLU A 56 -22.98 -1.94 25.15
C GLU A 56 -22.21 -0.62 25.17
N GLU A 57 -22.47 0.25 26.14
CA GLU A 57 -21.76 1.52 26.34
C GLU A 57 -20.23 1.32 26.42
N GLY A 58 -19.76 0.30 27.15
CA GLY A 58 -18.33 -0.01 27.28
C GLY A 58 -17.68 -0.45 25.96
N PHE A 59 -18.43 -1.14 25.10
CA PHE A 59 -17.94 -1.57 23.79
C PHE A 59 -17.70 -0.38 22.86
N GLY A 60 -18.66 0.55 22.79
CA GLY A 60 -18.49 1.73 21.95
C GLY A 60 -17.45 2.72 22.49
N PHE A 61 -17.27 2.81 23.82
CA PHE A 61 -16.13 3.52 24.40
C PHE A 61 -14.78 2.91 23.95
N ALA A 62 -14.65 1.58 24.02
CA ALA A 62 -13.45 0.88 23.57
C ALA A 62 -13.18 1.08 22.07
N LEU A 63 -14.22 1.06 21.22
CA LEU A 63 -14.12 1.35 19.79
C LEU A 63 -13.59 2.77 19.52
N GLY A 64 -14.11 3.77 20.23
CA GLY A 64 -13.65 5.15 20.10
C GLY A 64 -12.16 5.33 20.43
N TRP A 65 -11.71 4.73 21.53
CA TRP A 65 -10.29 4.77 21.91
C TRP A 65 -9.39 3.97 20.97
N ASN A 66 -9.84 2.80 20.51
CA ASN A 66 -9.09 2.00 19.54
C ASN A 66 -8.92 2.77 18.23
N TYR A 67 -9.97 3.46 17.78
CA TYR A 67 -9.94 4.29 16.59
C TYR A 67 -8.98 5.47 16.73
N TRP A 68 -9.04 6.19 17.85
CA TRP A 68 -8.11 7.30 18.11
C TRP A 68 -6.66 6.83 18.14
N TYR A 69 -6.37 5.73 18.85
CA TYR A 69 -5.03 5.15 18.93
C TYR A 69 -4.51 4.73 17.55
N ASN A 70 -5.37 4.09 16.75
CA ASN A 70 -5.04 3.68 15.40
C ASN A 70 -4.68 4.88 14.50
N TRP A 71 -5.40 6.01 14.58
CA TRP A 71 -5.02 7.23 13.85
C TRP A 71 -3.71 7.85 14.34
N ALA A 72 -3.46 7.86 15.65
CA ALA A 72 -2.20 8.35 16.20
C ALA A 72 -1.01 7.54 15.69
N VAL A 73 -1.15 6.22 15.61
CA VAL A 73 -0.13 5.32 15.03
C VAL A 73 0.05 5.58 13.54
N THR A 74 -1.04 5.75 12.78
CA THR A 74 -0.97 6.04 11.34
C THR A 74 -0.16 7.30 11.05
N ILE A 75 -0.37 8.39 11.80
CA ILE A 75 0.42 9.62 11.64
C ILE A 75 1.90 9.35 11.89
N ALA A 76 2.24 8.59 12.94
CA ALA A 76 3.63 8.24 13.23
C ALA A 76 4.26 7.43 12.08
N VAL A 77 3.51 6.47 11.51
CA VAL A 77 3.95 5.66 10.35
C VAL A 77 4.16 6.55 9.12
N ASP A 78 3.29 7.51 8.86
CA ASP A 78 3.41 8.42 7.71
C ASP A 78 4.60 9.37 7.84
N LEU A 79 4.88 9.89 9.04
CA LEU A 79 6.07 10.70 9.30
C LEU A 79 7.34 9.89 9.08
N VAL A 80 7.36 8.65 9.57
CA VAL A 80 8.46 7.71 9.30
C VAL A 80 8.60 7.49 7.81
N ALA A 81 7.52 7.26 7.07
CA ALA A 81 7.59 7.08 5.62
C ALA A 81 8.15 8.32 4.89
N ALA A 82 7.71 9.52 5.28
CA ALA A 82 8.21 10.78 4.72
C ALA A 82 9.71 10.96 4.98
N GLN A 83 10.18 10.62 6.18
CA GLN A 83 11.60 10.66 6.54
C GLN A 83 12.45 9.75 5.63
N LEU A 84 11.94 8.56 5.30
CA LEU A 84 12.63 7.59 4.44
C LEU A 84 12.78 8.13 3.02
N VAL A 85 11.71 8.73 2.49
CA VAL A 85 11.74 9.37 1.18
C VAL A 85 12.75 10.52 1.15
N MET A 86 12.80 11.35 2.20
CA MET A 86 13.76 12.46 2.23
C MET A 86 15.21 12.00 2.40
N THR A 87 15.45 10.89 3.09
CA THR A 87 16.78 10.30 3.23
C THR A 87 17.38 9.89 1.88
N TYR A 88 16.55 9.54 0.89
CA TYR A 88 17.01 9.26 -0.46
C TYR A 88 17.63 10.48 -1.15
N TRP A 89 17.06 11.68 -0.95
CA TRP A 89 17.55 12.93 -1.55
C TRP A 89 18.60 13.62 -0.69
N PHE A 90 18.49 13.49 0.63
CA PHE A 90 19.33 14.15 1.63
C PHE A 90 19.83 13.12 2.66
N PRO A 91 20.78 12.25 2.27
CA PRO A 91 21.25 11.15 3.12
C PRO A 91 22.02 11.62 4.37
N ASP A 92 22.59 12.82 4.34
CA ASP A 92 23.38 13.38 5.44
C ASP A 92 22.53 14.00 6.56
N ALA A 93 21.23 14.24 6.29
CA ALA A 93 20.33 14.85 7.26
C ALA A 93 19.70 13.79 8.20
N PRO A 94 19.69 14.01 9.53
CA PRO A 94 19.04 13.08 10.45
C PRO A 94 17.53 12.94 10.18
N GLY A 95 17.02 11.71 10.07
CA GLY A 95 15.61 11.45 9.72
C GLY A 95 14.57 12.11 10.64
N TRP A 96 14.89 12.28 11.94
CA TRP A 96 13.99 12.94 12.89
C TRP A 96 13.72 14.41 12.52
N VAL A 97 14.66 15.09 11.84
CA VAL A 97 14.49 16.49 11.40
C VAL A 97 13.39 16.56 10.35
N TRP A 98 13.37 15.62 9.40
CA TRP A 98 12.32 15.53 8.39
C TRP A 98 10.98 15.19 9.03
N SER A 99 10.94 14.23 9.95
CA SER A 99 9.72 13.88 10.69
C SER A 99 9.15 15.09 11.46
N ALA A 100 10.00 15.83 12.18
CA ALA A 100 9.59 17.03 12.92
C ALA A 100 9.11 18.15 11.98
N LEU A 101 9.79 18.34 10.84
CA LEU A 101 9.41 19.33 9.83
C LEU A 101 8.02 19.02 9.25
N PHE A 102 7.79 17.79 8.79
CA PHE A 102 6.50 17.40 8.22
C PHE A 102 5.38 17.47 9.26
N LEU A 103 5.64 17.06 10.50
CA LEU A 103 4.66 17.22 11.59
C LEU A 103 4.33 18.69 11.82
N GLY A 104 5.33 19.58 11.84
CA GLY A 104 5.14 21.02 11.95
C GLY A 104 4.30 21.59 10.81
N ILE A 105 4.57 21.18 9.56
CA ILE A 105 3.78 21.57 8.39
C ILE A 105 2.33 21.09 8.53
N MET A 106 2.12 19.82 8.89
CA MET A 106 0.77 19.27 9.09
C MET A 106 0.00 20.04 10.17
N PHE A 107 0.65 20.36 11.29
CA PHE A 107 0.04 21.13 12.37
C PHE A 107 -0.36 22.55 11.90
N LEU A 108 0.53 23.24 11.17
CA LEU A 108 0.26 24.57 10.64
C LEU A 108 -0.87 24.57 9.59
N LEU A 109 -0.91 23.57 8.72
CA LEU A 109 -1.98 23.45 7.72
C LEU A 109 -3.34 23.19 8.39
N ASN A 110 -3.38 22.33 9.41
CA ASN A 110 -4.59 22.11 10.21
C ASN A 110 -5.06 23.39 10.91
N TRP A 111 -4.14 24.27 11.31
CA TRP A 111 -4.46 25.53 11.97
C TRP A 111 -5.04 26.59 11.02
N ILE A 112 -4.57 26.65 9.76
CA ILE A 112 -4.76 27.83 8.90
C ILE A 112 -6.00 27.74 7.99
N SER A 113 -6.35 26.58 7.43
CA SER A 113 -7.47 26.52 6.48
C SER A 113 -8.00 25.11 6.22
N VAL A 114 -9.14 24.78 6.83
CA VAL A 114 -9.90 23.54 6.54
C VAL A 114 -10.39 23.51 5.08
N LYS A 115 -10.71 24.68 4.50
CA LYS A 115 -11.16 24.78 3.10
C LYS A 115 -10.04 24.54 2.09
N GLY A 116 -8.85 25.09 2.34
CA GLY A 116 -7.69 24.88 1.46
C GLY A 116 -7.20 23.43 1.46
N PHE A 117 -7.34 22.73 2.60
CA PHE A 117 -7.05 21.31 2.70
C PHE A 117 -7.95 20.46 1.79
N GLY A 118 -9.27 20.72 1.81
CA GLY A 118 -10.22 19.97 0.98
C GLY A 118 -9.98 20.13 -0.53
N GLU A 119 -9.63 21.33 -0.99
CA GLU A 119 -9.27 21.56 -2.41
C GLU A 119 -7.97 20.84 -2.79
N ALA A 120 -6.94 20.92 -1.95
CA ALA A 120 -5.68 20.22 -2.20
C ALA A 120 -5.88 18.70 -2.24
N GLU A 121 -6.66 18.15 -1.31
CA GLU A 121 -6.99 16.73 -1.26
C GLU A 121 -7.72 16.27 -2.53
N TYR A 122 -8.65 17.08 -3.05
CA TYR A 122 -9.32 16.79 -4.31
C TYR A 122 -8.32 16.65 -5.46
N TRP A 123 -7.39 17.60 -5.63
CA TRP A 123 -6.36 17.54 -6.67
C TRP A 123 -5.40 16.36 -6.47
N PHE A 124 -4.94 16.09 -5.25
CA PHE A 124 -4.08 14.94 -4.98
C PHE A 124 -4.78 13.60 -5.20
N SER A 125 -6.09 13.51 -4.93
CA SER A 125 -6.89 12.32 -5.21
C SER A 125 -6.97 12.03 -6.72
N LEU A 126 -7.10 13.07 -7.56
CA LEU A 126 -7.12 12.93 -9.01
C LEU A 126 -5.80 12.39 -9.54
N ILE A 127 -4.68 12.96 -9.07
CA ILE A 127 -3.32 12.50 -9.44
C ILE A 127 -3.16 11.03 -9.04
N LYS A 128 -3.57 10.65 -7.83
CA LYS A 128 -3.50 9.27 -7.32
C LYS A 128 -4.23 8.29 -8.24
N VAL A 129 -5.46 8.59 -8.64
CA VAL A 129 -6.25 7.76 -9.57
C VAL A 129 -5.53 7.65 -10.92
N ALA A 130 -5.10 8.78 -11.49
CA ALA A 130 -4.43 8.82 -12.79
C ALA A 130 -3.14 7.99 -12.80
N THR A 131 -2.30 8.11 -11.77
CA THR A 131 -1.06 7.35 -11.64
C THR A 131 -1.32 5.84 -11.62
N VAL A 132 -2.36 5.37 -10.92
CA VAL A 132 -2.66 3.93 -10.87
C VAL A 132 -3.24 3.42 -12.19
N ILE A 133 -4.04 4.22 -12.90
CA ILE A 133 -4.51 3.84 -14.23
C ILE A 133 -3.32 3.70 -15.19
N ILE A 134 -2.40 4.67 -15.20
CA ILE A 134 -1.17 4.59 -16.01
C ILE A 134 -0.35 3.36 -15.62
N PHE A 135 -0.20 3.11 -14.33
CA PHE A 135 0.49 1.93 -13.81
C PHE A 135 -0.08 0.62 -14.37
N ILE A 136 -1.41 0.46 -14.32
CA ILE A 136 -2.10 -0.74 -14.83
C ILE A 136 -1.90 -0.87 -16.34
N ILE A 137 -2.09 0.22 -17.11
CA ILE A 137 -1.94 0.19 -18.58
C ILE A 137 -0.51 -0.20 -18.96
N VAL A 138 0.49 0.46 -18.37
CA VAL A 138 1.91 0.18 -18.61
C VAL A 138 2.24 -1.27 -18.25
N GLY A 139 1.73 -1.76 -17.12
CA GLY A 139 1.95 -3.12 -16.70
C GLY A 139 1.32 -4.17 -17.62
N VAL A 140 0.10 -3.92 -18.11
CA VAL A 140 -0.54 -4.77 -19.13
C VAL A 140 0.29 -4.79 -20.42
N MET A 141 0.80 -3.63 -20.87
CA MET A 141 1.68 -3.57 -22.04
C MET A 141 2.97 -4.38 -21.87
N MET A 142 3.54 -4.42 -20.65
CA MET A 142 4.70 -5.26 -20.34
C MET A 142 4.36 -6.75 -20.39
N ILE A 143 3.21 -7.17 -19.86
CA ILE A 143 2.75 -8.57 -19.90
C ILE A 143 2.54 -9.05 -21.34
N PHE A 144 2.05 -8.19 -22.23
CA PHE A 144 1.93 -8.50 -23.66
C PHE A 144 3.24 -8.40 -24.46
N GLY A 145 4.37 -8.11 -23.80
CA GLY A 145 5.69 -8.10 -24.44
C GLY A 145 5.91 -6.95 -25.44
N ILE A 146 5.16 -5.85 -25.31
CA ILE A 146 5.28 -4.68 -26.20
C ILE A 146 6.65 -4.01 -26.03
N PHE A 147 7.25 -4.11 -24.83
CA PHE A 147 8.60 -3.61 -24.54
C PHE A 147 9.66 -4.66 -24.86
N LYS A 148 10.41 -4.45 -25.94
CA LYS A 148 11.55 -5.31 -26.32
C LYS A 148 12.68 -5.20 -25.29
N GLY A 149 13.02 -6.31 -24.63
CA GLY A 149 14.17 -6.42 -23.71
C GLY A 149 13.83 -6.71 -22.25
N ALA A 150 12.56 -6.72 -21.85
CA ALA A 150 12.15 -7.21 -20.53
C ALA A 150 12.19 -8.76 -20.49
N GLN A 151 12.58 -9.34 -19.34
CA GLN A 151 12.38 -10.77 -19.05
C GLN A 151 10.90 -11.13 -19.27
N PRO A 152 10.54 -12.40 -19.58
CA PRO A 152 9.15 -12.79 -19.78
C PRO A 152 8.32 -12.56 -18.52
N ALA A 153 7.69 -11.38 -18.46
CA ALA A 153 6.70 -10.97 -17.49
C ALA A 153 5.34 -11.58 -17.86
N GLY A 154 4.62 -12.09 -16.86
CA GLY A 154 3.32 -12.71 -17.05
C GLY A 154 3.06 -13.85 -16.07
N TRP A 155 2.20 -14.77 -16.49
CA TRP A 155 1.76 -15.91 -15.67
C TRP A 155 2.90 -16.88 -15.31
N SER A 156 4.02 -16.82 -16.02
CA SER A 156 5.25 -17.54 -15.67
C SER A 156 5.69 -17.27 -14.23
N ASN A 157 5.55 -16.03 -13.74
CA ASN A 157 5.95 -15.63 -12.39
C ASN A 157 5.13 -16.27 -11.26
N TRP A 158 3.97 -16.84 -11.59
CA TRP A 158 3.09 -17.52 -10.64
C TRP A 158 3.36 -19.03 -10.51
N VAL A 159 4.29 -19.56 -11.31
CA VAL A 159 4.66 -20.99 -11.36
C VAL A 159 6.15 -21.20 -10.98
N ILE A 160 6.84 -20.15 -10.53
CA ILE A 160 8.25 -20.23 -10.12
C ILE A 160 8.35 -20.82 -8.70
N ASP A 161 9.17 -21.85 -8.54
CA ASP A 161 9.45 -22.56 -7.28
C ASP A 161 8.17 -22.85 -6.44
N ASP A 162 8.05 -22.31 -5.22
CA ASP A 162 6.92 -22.52 -4.29
C ASP A 162 5.71 -21.57 -4.54
N ALA A 163 5.69 -20.86 -5.67
CA ALA A 163 4.52 -20.07 -6.06
C ALA A 163 3.31 -20.97 -6.36
N PRO A 164 2.07 -20.50 -6.12
CA PRO A 164 1.68 -19.12 -5.78
C PRO A 164 1.56 -18.82 -4.27
N PHE A 165 1.83 -19.79 -3.39
CA PHE A 165 1.61 -19.70 -1.93
C PHE A 165 2.90 -19.86 -1.09
N ALA A 166 4.01 -19.25 -1.53
CA ALA A 166 5.36 -19.53 -0.99
C ALA A 166 5.47 -19.69 0.55
N GLY A 167 5.52 -18.71 1.45
CA GLY A 167 5.66 -18.93 2.91
C GLY A 167 4.46 -19.54 3.67
N GLY A 168 3.53 -20.21 2.99
CA GLY A 168 2.38 -20.91 3.59
C GLY A 168 1.40 -20.00 4.36
N PHE A 169 0.62 -20.62 5.27
CA PHE A 169 -0.46 -19.93 6.00
C PHE A 169 0.04 -18.77 6.88
N ALA A 170 1.22 -18.91 7.51
CA ALA A 170 1.80 -17.86 8.33
C ALA A 170 2.15 -16.60 7.51
N ALA A 171 2.64 -16.78 6.28
CA ALA A 171 2.84 -15.66 5.37
C ALA A 171 1.52 -14.98 5.00
N MET A 172 0.46 -15.75 4.74
CA MET A 172 -0.87 -15.19 4.45
C MET A 172 -1.42 -14.34 5.59
N ILE A 173 -1.23 -14.76 6.86
CA ILE A 173 -1.63 -13.95 8.02
C ILE A 173 -0.88 -12.61 8.05
N GLY A 174 0.44 -12.64 7.80
CA GLY A 174 1.24 -11.42 7.74
C GLY A 174 0.77 -10.45 6.64
N VAL A 175 0.41 -10.99 5.46
CA VAL A 175 -0.17 -10.18 4.38
C VAL A 175 -1.53 -9.63 4.80
N ALA A 176 -2.38 -10.46 5.41
CA ALA A 176 -3.71 -10.07 5.86
C ALA A 176 -3.70 -8.84 6.78
N MET A 177 -2.77 -8.77 7.73
CA MET A 177 -2.65 -7.62 8.65
C MET A 177 -2.39 -6.30 7.89
N ILE A 178 -1.55 -6.34 6.86
CA ILE A 178 -1.16 -5.16 6.09
C ILE A 178 -2.25 -4.74 5.12
N VAL A 179 -2.92 -5.72 4.52
CA VAL A 179 -4.13 -5.49 3.73
C VAL A 179 -5.19 -4.78 4.60
N GLY A 180 -5.38 -5.24 5.84
CA GLY A 180 -6.27 -4.59 6.81
C GLY A 180 -5.89 -3.13 7.06
N PHE A 181 -4.62 -2.86 7.38
CA PHE A 181 -4.11 -1.49 7.53
C PHE A 181 -4.30 -0.65 6.27
N SER A 182 -4.15 -1.25 5.08
CA SER A 182 -4.29 -0.57 3.79
C SER A 182 -5.72 -0.12 3.47
N PHE A 183 -6.73 -0.75 4.09
CA PHE A 183 -8.15 -0.40 3.92
C PHE A 183 -8.68 0.57 4.98
N GLN A 184 -7.84 0.97 5.93
CA GLN A 184 -8.16 2.03 6.89
C GLN A 184 -8.57 3.33 6.16
N GLY A 185 -9.50 4.07 6.77
CA GLY A 185 -10.10 5.27 6.20
C GLY A 185 -11.26 4.99 5.25
N THR A 186 -11.65 3.74 5.02
CA THR A 186 -12.94 3.43 4.35
C THR A 186 -14.13 3.80 5.26
N GLU A 187 -13.94 3.65 6.57
CA GLU A 187 -14.91 3.91 7.63
C GLU A 187 -15.23 5.39 7.83
N LEU A 188 -14.40 6.30 7.30
CA LEU A 188 -14.65 7.75 7.33
C LEU A 188 -15.98 8.12 6.67
N ILE A 189 -16.46 7.30 5.72
CA ILE A 189 -17.79 7.48 5.11
C ILE A 189 -18.90 7.40 6.16
N GLY A 190 -18.76 6.51 7.15
CA GLY A 190 -19.71 6.38 8.24
C GLY A 190 -19.72 7.61 9.16
N ILE A 191 -18.58 8.25 9.37
CA ILE A 191 -18.45 9.46 10.20
C ILE A 191 -19.01 10.67 9.43
N ALA A 192 -18.60 10.83 8.17
CA ALA A 192 -19.06 11.89 7.30
C ALA A 192 -20.57 11.80 6.98
N ALA A 193 -21.21 10.66 7.23
CA ALA A 193 -22.65 10.50 7.08
C ALA A 193 -23.45 11.44 7.99
N GLY A 194 -22.96 11.70 9.21
CA GLY A 194 -23.59 12.65 10.13
C GLY A 194 -23.54 14.10 9.65
N GLU A 195 -22.63 14.42 8.74
CA GLU A 195 -22.41 15.77 8.20
C GLU A 195 -22.89 15.91 6.74
N SER A 196 -23.43 14.83 6.14
CA SER A 196 -23.87 14.83 4.76
C SER A 196 -25.27 15.43 4.63
N GLU A 197 -25.46 16.37 3.69
CA GLU A 197 -26.77 16.98 3.41
C GLU A 197 -27.86 15.98 2.96
N ASN A 198 -27.46 14.88 2.30
CA ASN A 198 -28.38 13.85 1.77
C ASN A 198 -27.83 12.42 2.01
N PRO A 199 -27.79 11.93 3.26
CA PRO A 199 -27.12 10.68 3.60
C PRO A 199 -27.72 9.47 2.86
N GLU A 200 -29.04 9.41 2.70
CA GLU A 200 -29.74 8.33 1.97
C GLU A 200 -29.24 8.12 0.53
N LYS A 201 -28.79 9.18 -0.14
CA LYS A 201 -28.28 9.11 -1.53
C LYS A 201 -26.77 9.12 -1.59
N ASN A 202 -26.11 9.91 -0.74
CA ASN A 202 -24.66 10.11 -0.77
C ASN A 202 -23.91 8.90 -0.22
N ILE A 203 -24.41 8.27 0.84
CA ILE A 203 -23.74 7.12 1.48
C ILE A 203 -23.71 5.89 0.56
N PRO A 204 -24.83 5.45 -0.07
CA PRO A 204 -24.77 4.33 -1.02
C PRO A 204 -23.91 4.62 -2.25
N ARG A 205 -23.73 5.88 -2.65
CA ARG A 205 -22.79 6.26 -3.71
C ARG A 205 -21.34 6.14 -3.24
N ALA A 206 -21.03 6.62 -2.04
CA ALA A 206 -19.70 6.52 -1.45
C ALA A 206 -19.27 5.05 -1.20
N VAL A 207 -20.18 4.19 -0.71
CA VAL A 207 -19.91 2.75 -0.54
C VAL A 207 -19.56 2.09 -1.88
N ARG A 208 -20.29 2.40 -2.96
CA ARG A 208 -19.95 1.91 -4.30
C ARG A 208 -18.59 2.41 -4.79
N GLN A 209 -18.20 3.63 -4.45
CA GLN A 209 -16.87 4.15 -4.78
C GLN A 209 -15.78 3.40 -4.02
N VAL A 210 -16.01 2.98 -2.77
CA VAL A 210 -15.06 2.14 -2.01
C VAL A 210 -14.82 0.81 -2.73
N PHE A 211 -15.86 0.15 -3.25
CA PHE A 211 -15.69 -1.09 -4.01
C PHE A 211 -14.74 -0.93 -5.20
N TRP A 212 -14.99 0.08 -6.04
CA TRP A 212 -14.12 0.39 -7.18
C TRP A 212 -12.71 0.78 -6.74
N ARG A 213 -12.58 1.46 -5.61
CA ARG A 213 -11.28 1.80 -5.00
C ARG A 213 -10.51 0.55 -4.60
N ILE A 214 -11.16 -0.41 -3.93
CA ILE A 214 -10.55 -1.68 -3.51
C ILE A 214 -10.06 -2.47 -4.73
N LEU A 215 -10.89 -2.58 -5.77
CA LEU A 215 -10.51 -3.29 -7.00
C LEU A 215 -9.35 -2.62 -7.73
N LEU A 216 -9.44 -1.32 -7.99
CA LEU A 216 -8.49 -0.61 -8.84
C LEU A 216 -7.15 -0.40 -8.16
N PHE A 217 -7.13 0.13 -6.93
CA PHE A 217 -5.89 0.50 -6.25
C PHE A 217 -5.16 -0.67 -5.62
N TYR A 218 -5.87 -1.76 -5.32
CA TYR A 218 -5.28 -2.87 -4.58
C TYR A 218 -5.27 -4.14 -5.41
N VAL A 219 -6.44 -4.65 -5.84
CA VAL A 219 -6.52 -5.95 -6.54
C VAL A 219 -5.82 -5.90 -7.91
N PHE A 220 -6.12 -4.91 -8.75
CA PHE A 220 -5.47 -4.81 -10.07
C PHE A 220 -4.02 -4.38 -9.95
N ALA A 221 -3.69 -3.44 -9.08
CA ALA A 221 -2.31 -3.04 -8.86
C ALA A 221 -1.44 -4.23 -8.39
N ILE A 222 -1.89 -5.00 -7.39
CA ILE A 222 -1.12 -6.15 -6.90
C ILE A 222 -1.05 -7.27 -7.94
N LEU A 223 -2.12 -7.53 -8.69
CA LEU A 223 -2.12 -8.49 -9.79
C LEU A 223 -1.06 -8.11 -10.82
N ILE A 224 -1.05 -6.86 -11.27
CA ILE A 224 -0.07 -6.37 -12.25
C ILE A 224 1.36 -6.46 -11.72
N ILE A 225 1.62 -6.02 -10.48
CA ILE A 225 2.97 -6.14 -9.90
C ILE A 225 3.39 -7.62 -9.80
N SER A 226 2.49 -8.50 -9.36
CA SER A 226 2.77 -9.94 -9.21
C SER A 226 3.05 -10.66 -10.53
N LEU A 227 2.53 -10.14 -11.64
CA LEU A 227 2.78 -10.68 -12.98
C LEU A 227 4.06 -10.12 -13.59
N ILE A 228 4.48 -8.90 -13.23
CA ILE A 228 5.66 -8.25 -13.81
C ILE A 228 6.94 -8.64 -13.08
N ILE A 229 6.92 -8.66 -11.74
CA ILE A 229 8.12 -8.88 -10.94
C ILE A 229 8.08 -10.29 -10.36
N PRO A 230 9.07 -11.15 -10.67
CA PRO A 230 9.18 -12.45 -10.03
C PRO A 230 9.40 -12.25 -8.53
N TYR A 231 8.71 -13.03 -7.70
CA TYR A 231 8.79 -12.86 -6.25
C TYR A 231 10.20 -13.12 -5.67
N THR A 232 11.06 -13.79 -6.43
CA THR A 232 12.45 -14.07 -6.10
C THR A 232 13.40 -12.89 -6.38
N ASP A 233 12.91 -11.79 -6.96
CA ASP A 233 13.74 -10.63 -7.31
C ASP A 233 14.35 -9.94 -6.06
N PRO A 234 15.67 -9.76 -5.99
CA PRO A 234 16.35 -9.08 -4.88
C PRO A 234 15.93 -7.62 -4.67
N SER A 235 15.34 -6.96 -5.67
CA SER A 235 14.75 -5.63 -5.51
C SER A 235 13.53 -5.62 -4.58
N LEU A 236 12.84 -6.77 -4.42
CA LEU A 236 11.83 -6.98 -3.38
C LEU A 236 12.45 -7.29 -1.99
N LEU A 237 13.75 -7.63 -1.96
CA LEU A 237 14.52 -8.02 -0.76
C LEU A 237 15.29 -6.87 -0.10
N ARG A 238 15.35 -5.67 -0.70
CA ARG A 238 16.10 -4.54 -0.12
C ARG A 238 15.44 -4.05 1.17
N ASN A 239 15.88 -4.66 2.28
CA ASN A 239 15.50 -4.37 3.66
C ASN A 239 16.25 -3.16 4.23
N ASP A 240 17.21 -2.60 3.50
CA ASP A 240 17.85 -1.39 3.95
C ASP A 240 16.93 -0.20 3.69
N VAL A 241 16.60 0.44 4.81
CA VAL A 241 15.93 1.72 5.03
C VAL A 241 16.37 2.84 4.04
N LYS A 242 17.43 2.62 3.28
CA LYS A 242 18.04 3.52 2.29
C LYS A 242 17.54 3.36 0.85
N ASP A 243 16.86 2.27 0.48
CA ASP A 243 16.68 1.88 -0.93
C ASP A 243 15.23 1.58 -1.36
N ILE A 244 14.29 2.30 -0.77
CA ILE A 244 12.84 2.16 -0.98
C ILE A 244 12.35 2.82 -2.30
N SER A 245 13.24 3.48 -3.05
CA SER A 245 12.90 4.34 -4.19
C SER A 245 12.86 3.64 -5.56
N VAL A 246 13.07 2.32 -5.63
CA VAL A 246 13.05 1.63 -6.93
C VAL A 246 11.60 1.33 -7.34
N SER A 247 11.10 2.08 -8.32
CA SER A 247 9.82 1.81 -8.96
C SER A 247 9.78 0.38 -9.51
N PRO A 248 8.67 -0.37 -9.32
CA PRO A 248 8.49 -1.72 -9.87
C PRO A 248 8.86 -1.85 -11.36
N PHE A 249 8.62 -0.80 -12.14
CA PHE A 249 8.92 -0.77 -13.57
C PHE A 249 10.42 -0.68 -13.89
N HIS A 250 11.22 -0.15 -12.96
CA HIS A 250 12.67 -0.06 -13.13
C HIS A 250 13.34 -1.42 -12.89
N ALA A 251 12.77 -2.25 -11.99
CA ALA A 251 13.24 -3.62 -11.76
C ALA A 251 13.02 -4.55 -12.97
N GLY A 252 11.93 -4.36 -13.72
CA GLY A 252 11.61 -5.16 -14.92
C GLY A 252 12.38 -4.77 -16.19
N LEU A 253 13.12 -3.65 -16.19
CA LEU A 253 13.93 -3.19 -17.32
C LEU A 253 15.41 -3.55 -17.06
N PRO A 254 16.12 -4.21 -17.98
CA PRO A 254 17.56 -4.34 -17.85
C PRO A 254 18.18 -2.94 -17.83
N ALA A 255 19.05 -2.69 -16.85
CA ALA A 255 19.73 -1.41 -16.65
C ALA A 255 20.48 -0.97 -17.92
N ARG A 256 19.80 -0.22 -18.80
CA ARG A 256 20.45 0.52 -19.88
C ARG A 256 21.09 1.77 -19.28
N GLY A 257 22.25 1.59 -18.64
CA GLY A 257 23.00 2.71 -18.06
C GLY A 257 24.30 2.39 -17.32
N ALA A 258 24.55 1.15 -16.89
CA ALA A 258 25.76 0.79 -16.14
C ALA A 258 26.82 0.04 -16.96
N ALA A 259 26.88 0.30 -18.28
CA ALA A 259 27.88 -0.30 -19.17
C ALA A 259 28.62 0.76 -19.98
N VAL A 260 29.04 1.86 -19.35
CA VAL A 260 30.13 2.72 -19.82
C VAL A 260 30.84 3.29 -18.60
N GLY A 261 31.87 2.58 -18.11
CA GLY A 261 32.80 3.11 -17.10
C GLY A 261 32.97 2.21 -15.87
N GLY A 262 33.90 1.26 -15.94
CA GLY A 262 34.33 0.46 -14.80
C GLY A 262 35.03 -0.81 -15.26
N GLY A 263 36.33 -0.70 -15.57
CA GLY A 263 37.14 -1.80 -16.10
C GLY A 263 37.40 -2.93 -15.10
N ASP A 264 37.55 -4.13 -15.67
CA ASP A 264 38.64 -5.09 -15.44
C ASP A 264 39.04 -5.46 -14.00
N TYR A 265 38.12 -6.08 -13.24
CA TYR A 265 38.52 -6.87 -12.07
C TYR A 265 37.68 -8.14 -11.92
N GLU A 266 38.05 -9.20 -12.64
CA GLU A 266 37.92 -10.60 -12.17
C GLU A 266 38.64 -11.57 -13.12
N ARG A 267 39.97 -11.59 -13.03
CA ARG A 267 40.80 -12.72 -13.47
C ARG A 267 41.77 -13.03 -12.33
N GLY A 268 41.52 -14.10 -11.58
CA GLY A 268 42.48 -14.57 -10.57
C GLY A 268 41.85 -15.41 -9.45
N TYR A 269 41.55 -16.68 -9.73
CA TYR A 269 41.55 -17.72 -8.70
C TYR A 269 42.98 -18.31 -8.65
N PRO A 270 43.74 -18.20 -7.56
CA PRO A 270 44.97 -18.94 -7.41
C PRO A 270 44.71 -20.30 -6.76
N ASP A 271 45.18 -21.33 -7.43
CA ASP A 271 45.43 -22.66 -6.90
C ASP A 271 46.29 -22.61 -5.63
N ARG A 272 45.83 -23.28 -4.58
CA ARG A 272 46.65 -23.99 -3.58
C ARG A 272 45.87 -25.27 -3.26
N GLY A 273 46.33 -26.49 -3.48
CA GLY A 273 47.70 -26.98 -3.49
C GLY A 273 47.90 -27.88 -2.27
N ALA A 274 47.84 -29.19 -2.52
CA ALA A 274 48.40 -30.32 -1.77
C ALA A 274 47.70 -30.82 -0.48
N VAL A 275 47.19 -32.06 -0.54
CA VAL A 275 47.69 -33.21 0.26
C VAL A 275 47.41 -34.52 -0.50
N GLY A 276 48.45 -35.31 -0.78
CA GLY A 276 48.33 -36.75 -1.03
C GLY A 276 49.26 -37.33 -2.10
N GLY A 277 50.36 -37.96 -1.67
CA GLY A 277 51.15 -38.93 -2.45
C GLY A 277 52.54 -38.47 -2.85
#